data_AF-A0A7C4NG88-F1
#
_entry.id   AF-A0A7C4NG88-F1
#
_cell.length_a   1.000
_cell.length_b   1.000
_cell.length_c   1.000
_cell.angle_alpha   90.00
_cell.angle_beta   90.00
_cell.angle_gamma   90.00
#
_symmetry.space_group_name_H-M   'P 1'
#
loop_
_entity.id
_entity.type
_entity.pdbx_description
1 polymer ?
#
loop_
_entity_poly.entity_id
_entity_poly.type
_entity_poly.pdbx_seq_one_letter_code
_entity_poly.pdbx_strand_id
1 'polypeptide(L)' 'MEVLSISINIQPNTGVCEGFTDRNGERRRRSIVLAPVKIRVEGGGFTLSWTCNLAEQCHNEECFYAKSKA' A
#
# COMPACT_ATOMS: atom_id res chain seq x y z
N MET A 1 -17.25 33.39 7.92
CA MET A 1 -16.23 32.66 7.16
C MET A 1 -16.42 31.19 7.49
N GLU A 2 -17.05 30.43 6.60
CA GLU A 2 -17.31 29.01 6.84
C GLU A 2 -16.05 28.21 6.51
N VAL A 3 -15.60 27.39 7.45
CA VAL A 3 -14.48 26.47 7.25
C VAL A 3 -15.07 25.15 6.76
N LEU A 4 -14.94 24.87 5.46
CA LEU A 4 -15.25 23.56 4.90
C LEU A 4 -14.18 22.56 5.36
N SER A 5 -14.50 21.76 6.38
CA SER A 5 -13.64 20.66 6.82
C SER A 5 -13.94 19.41 6.01
N ILE A 6 -12.96 18.92 5.25
CA ILE A 6 -13.03 17.63 4.56
C ILE A 6 -12.30 16.60 5.41
N SER A 7 -13.01 15.59 5.89
CA SER A 7 -12.42 14.45 6.61
C SER A 7 -12.14 13.30 5.65
N ILE A 8 -10.88 12.87 5.55
CA ILE A 8 -10.47 11.71 4.75
C ILE A 8 -10.16 10.55 5.71
N ASN A 9 -10.90 9.45 5.59
CA ASN A 9 -10.63 8.23 6.35
C ASN A 9 -9.68 7.33 5.55
N ILE A 10 -8.44 7.20 6.00
CA ILE A 10 -7.41 6.40 5.34
C ILE A 10 -7.15 5.18 6.20
N GLN A 11 -7.40 3.99 5.65
CA GLN A 11 -7.24 2.72 6.36
C GLN A 11 -6.16 1.86 5.71
N PRO A 12 -5.45 1.03 6.49
CA PRO A 12 -4.62 -0.02 5.94
C PRO A 12 -5.45 -0.95 5.05
N ASN A 13 -4.85 -1.42 3.95
CA ASN A 13 -5.41 -2.43 3.08
C ASN A 13 -4.68 -3.75 3.31
N THR A 14 -5.42 -4.83 3.55
CA THR A 14 -4.87 -6.17 3.77
C THR A 14 -5.37 -7.14 2.73
N GLY A 15 -4.51 -8.04 2.27
CA GLY A 15 -4.94 -9.17 1.44
C GLY A 15 -3.88 -10.24 1.30
N VAL A 16 -4.21 -11.27 0.54
CA VAL A 16 -3.38 -12.47 0.42
C VAL A 16 -2.76 -12.54 -0.96
N CYS A 17 -1.45 -12.72 -1.02
CA CYS A 17 -0.74 -13.09 -2.22
C CYS A 17 -0.56 -14.60 -2.24
N GLU A 18 -1.32 -15.27 -3.11
CA GLU A 18 -1.30 -16.73 -3.26
C GLU A 18 -0.05 -17.23 -4.02
N GLY A 19 0.55 -16.38 -4.86
CA GLY A 19 1.68 -16.72 -5.73
C GLY A 19 3.02 -16.10 -5.33
N PHE A 20 3.21 -15.69 -4.07
CA PHE A 20 4.40 -14.98 -3.63
C PHE A 20 5.66 -15.83 -3.86
N THR A 21 6.55 -15.38 -4.72
CA THR A 21 7.86 -16.01 -4.96
C THR A 21 8.91 -15.45 -3.99
N ASP A 22 9.49 -16.29 -3.14
CA ASP A 22 10.51 -15.85 -2.19
C ASP A 22 11.92 -15.76 -2.83
N ARG A 23 12.93 -15.42 -2.01
CA ARG A 23 14.32 -15.23 -2.49
C ARG A 23 14.96 -16.51 -3.04
N ASN A 24 14.41 -17.67 -2.72
CA ASN A 24 14.89 -18.96 -3.21
C ASN A 24 14.13 -19.40 -4.48
N GLY A 25 13.20 -18.58 -4.98
CA GLY A 25 12.35 -18.93 -6.11
C GLY A 25 11.15 -19.80 -5.74
N GLU A 26 10.89 -20.04 -4.45
CA GLU A 26 9.77 -20.86 -4.02
C GLU A 26 8.47 -20.05 -3.98
N ARG A 27 7.40 -20.63 -4.55
CA ARG A 27 6.05 -20.08 -4.45
C ARG A 27 5.42 -20.39 -3.10
N ARG A 28 4.89 -19.36 -2.45
CA ARG A 28 4.29 -19.43 -1.12
C ARG A 28 3.07 -18.52 -1.02
N ARG A 29 2.21 -18.81 -0.05
CA ARG A 29 1.10 -17.96 0.34
C ARG A 29 1.55 -16.97 1.41
N ARG A 30 1.32 -15.67 1.21
CA ARG A 30 1.69 -14.61 2.18
C ARG A 30 0.59 -13.57 2.34
N SER A 31 0.34 -13.17 3.57
CA SER A 31 -0.50 -11.99 3.88
C SER A 31 0.32 -10.72 3.71
N ILE A 32 -0.26 -9.77 2.97
CA ILE A 32 0.32 -8.46 2.69
C ILE A 32 -0.57 -7.40 3.34
N VAL A 33 0.07 -6.44 3.98
CA VAL A 33 -0.54 -5.27 4.61
C VAL A 33 0.10 -4.04 4.00
N LEU A 34 -0.71 -3.19 3.35
CA LEU A 34 -0.34 -1.84 2.95
C LEU A 34 -0.89 -0.85 3.97
N ALA A 35 -0.03 -0.06 4.60
CA ALA A 35 -0.44 0.92 5.61
C ALA A 35 0.05 2.34 5.24
N PRO A 36 -0.76 3.38 5.46
CA PRO A 36 -0.30 4.75 5.27
C PRO A 36 0.73 5.10 6.35
N VAL A 37 1.82 5.78 5.98
CA VAL A 37 2.88 6.19 6.92
C VAL A 37 3.12 7.69 6.94
N LYS A 38 2.72 8.40 5.90
CA LYS A 38 2.88 9.85 5.83
C LYS A 38 1.81 10.48 4.97
N ILE A 39 1.29 11.60 5.47
CA ILE A 39 0.43 12.51 4.71
C ILE A 39 1.22 13.81 4.55
N ARG A 40 1.31 14.32 3.32
CA ARG A 40 1.77 15.69 3.04
C ARG A 40 0.62 16.47 2.44
N VAL A 41 0.43 17.72 2.85
CA VAL A 41 -0.61 18.61 2.33
C VAL A 41 0.09 19.87 1.82
N GLU A 42 0.03 20.10 0.52
CA GLU A 42 0.68 21.24 -0.15
C GLU A 42 -0.24 21.72 -1.29
N GLY A 43 -0.42 23.04 -1.41
CA GLY A 43 -1.10 23.66 -2.56
C GLY A 43 -2.55 23.18 -2.82
N GLY A 44 -3.27 22.71 -1.81
CA GLY A 44 -4.63 22.16 -1.97
C GLY A 44 -4.69 20.69 -2.39
N GLY A 45 -3.53 20.04 -2.58
CA GLY A 45 -3.41 18.60 -2.77
C GLY A 45 -2.94 17.89 -1.50
N PHE A 46 -3.15 16.57 -1.45
CA PHE A 46 -2.52 15.71 -0.45
C PHE A 46 -1.77 14.56 -1.12
N THR A 47 -0.64 14.18 -0.54
CA THR A 47 0.14 13.00 -0.94
C THR A 47 0.16 12.00 0.20
N LEU A 48 -0.18 10.76 -0.12
CA LEU A 48 -0.09 9.61 0.78
C LEU A 48 1.12 8.76 0.44
N SER A 49 1.98 8.55 1.43
CA SER A 49 3.04 7.55 1.36
C SER A 49 2.59 6.29 2.08
N TRP A 50 2.81 5.15 1.44
CA TRP A 50 2.43 3.84 1.95
C TRP A 50 3.67 3.01 2.28
N THR A 51 3.55 2.16 3.29
CA THR A 51 4.51 1.09 3.61
C THR A 51 3.85 -0.26 3.43
N CYS A 52 4.67 -1.29 3.35
CA CYS A 52 4.24 -2.67 3.21
C CYS A 52 5.06 -3.59 4.11
N ASN A 53 4.40 -4.59 4.72
CA ASN A 53 5.01 -5.50 5.70
C ASN A 53 6.08 -6.45 5.12
N LEU A 54 6.18 -6.57 3.79
CA LEU A 54 7.20 -7.41 3.12
C LEU A 54 8.40 -6.61 2.59
N ALA A 55 8.53 -5.33 2.97
CA ALA A 55 9.64 -4.45 2.57
C ALA A 55 9.86 -4.44 1.04
N GLU A 56 11.09 -4.72 0.57
CA GLU A 56 11.44 -4.74 -0.86
C GLU A 56 10.62 -5.76 -1.66
N GLN A 57 10.07 -6.79 -1.02
CA GLN A 57 9.33 -7.87 -1.67
C GLN A 57 7.87 -7.50 -1.95
N CYS A 58 7.44 -6.28 -1.59
CA CYS A 58 6.10 -5.79 -1.90
C CYS A 58 5.89 -5.51 -3.40
N HIS A 59 6.97 -5.51 -4.19
CA HIS A 59 6.94 -5.43 -5.65
C HIS A 59 6.94 -6.80 -6.34
N ASN A 60 6.67 -7.89 -5.60
CA ASN A 60 6.52 -9.20 -6.22
C ASN A 60 5.37 -9.18 -7.24
N GLU A 61 5.70 -9.35 -8.53
CA GLU A 61 4.79 -9.15 -9.66
C GLU A 61 3.57 -10.09 -9.67
N GLU A 62 3.70 -11.23 -8.98
CA GLU A 62 2.62 -12.21 -8.80
C GLU A 62 1.57 -11.75 -7.78
N CYS A 63 1.87 -10.73 -6.98
CA CYS A 63 0.96 -10.16 -5.99
C CYS A 63 0.12 -9.02 -6.59
N PHE A 64 -1.18 -9.01 -6.29
CA PHE A 64 -2.14 -8.04 -6.84
C PHE A 64 -1.79 -6.57 -6.56
N TYR A 65 -1.06 -6.29 -5.48
CA TYR A 65 -0.60 -4.94 -5.13
C TYR A 65 0.50 -4.38 -6.05
N ALA A 66 1.21 -5.21 -6.83
CA ALA A 66 2.17 -4.74 -7.82
C ALA A 66 1.48 -4.05 -9.02
N LYS A 67 0.17 -4.31 -9.21
CA LYS A 67 -0.61 -3.82 -10.36
C LYS A 67 -1.35 -2.50 -10.09
N SER A 68 -1.25 -1.92 -8.89
CA SER A 68 -1.95 -0.68 -8.55
C SER A 68 -1.17 0.60 -8.86
N LYS A 69 -0.15 0.55 -9.72
CA LYS A 69 0.40 1.77 -10.34
C LYS A 69 -0.49 2.17 -11.51
N ALA A 70 -1.53 2.96 -11.23
CA ALA A 70 -2.23 3.79 -12.21
C ALA A 70 -2.20 5.24 -11.71
#